data_AF-A0AAW4Y0V4-F1
#
_entry.id   AF-A0AAW4Y0V4-F1
#
_cell.length_a   1.000
_cell.length_b   1.000
_cell.length_c   1.000
_cell.angle_alpha   90.00
_cell.angle_beta   90.00
_cell.angle_gamma   90.00
#
_symmetry.space_group_name_H-M   'P 1'
#
loop_
_entity.id
_entity.type
_entity.pdbx_description
1 polymer ?
#
loop_
_entity_poly.entity_id
_entity_poly.type
_entity_poly.pdbx_seq_one_letter_code
_entity_poly.pdbx_strand_id
1 'polypeptide(L)'
;MSVPYRTTLPAALTACTLLAGCMQQPPDDPPPAPQAQQAAPAVAPPAAAAQPQTSAGNEDPALAAHMQTPEFRREYRTKQEQLQNEAEVQEQAPWLGSTGLTEAQERSVPRYVRMELGQSLSSADPVRAEDLQYIGHFAEMDGTVYYWRIPDKAHAHGDTHAGPAYVYIRKDTAGVFYTDWGNRTPPG
;
A
#
# COMPACT_ATOMS: atom_id res chain seq x y z
N MET A 1 -45.92 13.77 23.84
CA MET A 1 -45.74 12.64 24.76
C MET A 1 -44.49 11.90 24.31
N SER A 2 -43.32 12.36 24.73
CA SER A 2 -42.57 11.97 25.94
C SER A 2 -41.61 10.81 25.67
N VAL A 3 -40.34 11.18 25.51
CA VAL A 3 -39.14 10.35 25.47
C VAL A 3 -38.84 9.83 26.88
N PRO A 4 -38.34 8.59 27.07
CA PRO A 4 -37.62 8.25 28.29
C PRO A 4 -36.11 8.35 28.08
N TYR A 5 -35.53 9.40 28.65
CA TYR A 5 -34.10 9.50 28.96
C TYR A 5 -33.77 8.56 30.13
N ARG A 6 -32.67 7.80 30.05
CA ARG A 6 -32.00 7.23 31.22
C ARG A 6 -30.60 7.79 31.34
N THR A 7 -30.49 8.74 32.26
CA THR A 7 -29.28 9.34 32.81
C THR A 7 -28.67 8.40 33.85
N THR A 8 -27.38 8.11 33.76
CA THR A 8 -26.58 7.72 34.93
C THR A 8 -25.20 8.37 34.81
N LEU A 9 -24.90 9.25 35.76
CA LEU A 9 -23.65 10.01 35.94
C LEU A 9 -22.84 9.36 37.11
N PRO A 10 -21.61 9.81 37.40
CA PRO A 10 -20.43 8.94 37.55
C PRO A 10 -20.03 8.72 39.02
N ALA A 11 -19.18 7.73 39.26
CA ALA A 11 -18.44 7.61 40.51
C ALA A 11 -17.04 8.21 40.33
N ALA A 12 -16.77 9.29 41.08
CA ALA A 12 -15.47 9.88 41.29
C ALA A 12 -15.01 9.60 42.73
N LEU A 13 -13.75 9.21 42.92
CA LEU A 13 -12.92 9.33 44.13
C LEU A 13 -11.50 9.57 43.59
N THR A 14 -10.93 10.79 43.59
CA THR A 14 -10.37 11.60 44.70
C THR A 14 -9.38 10.78 45.56
N ALA A 15 -8.14 11.15 45.86
CA ALA A 15 -7.16 12.16 45.44
C ALA A 15 -5.83 11.81 46.16
N CYS A 16 -4.67 12.31 45.67
CA CYS A 16 -3.61 13.00 46.45
C CYS A 16 -2.24 13.00 45.72
N THR A 17 -1.97 14.13 45.04
CA THR A 17 -0.77 15.00 45.07
C THR A 17 0.24 14.78 46.23
N LEU A 18 1.55 15.07 46.22
CA LEU A 18 2.58 15.80 45.44
C LEU A 18 3.97 15.26 45.92
N LEU A 19 5.11 15.34 45.21
CA LEU A 19 6.09 16.46 45.16
C LEU A 19 7.31 15.96 44.33
N ALA A 20 7.72 16.64 43.26
CA ALA A 20 8.81 17.64 43.20
C ALA A 20 10.23 17.10 43.50
N GLY A 21 11.12 17.20 42.51
CA GLY A 21 12.56 16.94 42.68
C GLY A 21 13.35 17.00 41.36
N CYS A 22 13.64 18.21 40.88
CA CYS A 22 14.66 18.47 39.87
C CYS A 22 16.06 18.20 40.47
N MET A 23 16.99 17.55 39.76
CA MET A 23 18.42 17.88 39.75
C MET A 23 19.16 17.04 38.68
N GLN A 24 19.91 17.73 37.81
CA GLN A 24 20.93 17.20 36.89
C GLN A 24 22.31 17.25 37.57
N GLN A 25 23.18 16.26 37.32
CA GLN A 25 24.65 16.43 37.37
C GLN A 25 25.40 15.33 36.58
N PRO A 26 26.38 15.65 35.71
CA PRO A 26 27.36 14.72 35.11
C PRO A 26 28.80 14.94 35.70
N PRO A 27 29.87 14.33 35.14
CA PRO A 27 30.22 12.90 35.04
C PRO A 27 31.46 12.56 35.92
N ASP A 28 31.70 11.28 36.26
CA ASP A 28 32.96 10.84 36.90
C ASP A 28 33.49 9.55 36.25
N ASP A 29 34.82 9.51 36.12
CA ASP A 29 35.69 8.63 35.33
C ASP A 29 35.62 7.11 35.63
N PRO A 30 36.16 6.24 34.74
CA PRO A 30 35.99 4.79 34.81
C PRO A 30 37.00 4.10 35.75
N PRO A 31 36.62 3.03 36.47
CA PRO A 31 37.56 2.20 37.22
C PRO A 31 38.19 1.05 36.38
N PRO A 32 39.33 0.48 36.82
CA PRO A 32 40.26 -0.29 36.00
C PRO A 32 39.88 -1.77 35.82
N ALA A 33 40.43 -2.37 34.77
CA ALA A 33 40.26 -3.78 34.42
C ALA A 33 40.99 -4.74 35.40
N PRO A 34 40.36 -5.88 35.78
CA PRO A 34 41.07 -7.07 36.24
C PRO A 34 41.21 -8.13 35.13
N GLN A 35 42.31 -8.88 35.23
CA GLN A 35 42.88 -9.75 34.22
C GLN A 35 42.18 -11.12 34.05
N ALA A 36 42.24 -11.61 32.81
CA ALA A 36 42.28 -13.00 32.33
C ALA A 36 41.76 -14.13 33.24
N GLN A 37 40.59 -14.67 32.88
CA GLN A 37 40.19 -16.04 33.20
C GLN A 37 39.99 -16.84 31.89
N GLN A 38 40.51 -18.06 31.91
CA GLN A 38 40.79 -18.92 30.77
C GLN A 38 39.53 -19.44 30.06
N ALA A 39 39.75 -19.78 28.79
CA ALA A 39 38.78 -20.14 27.76
C ALA A 39 37.88 -21.33 28.09
N ALA A 40 36.58 -21.16 27.81
CA ALA A 40 35.64 -22.21 27.46
C ALA A 40 35.24 -22.01 25.97
N PRO A 41 34.98 -23.08 25.20
CA PRO A 41 34.79 -22.97 23.76
C PRO A 41 33.53 -22.14 23.44
N ALA A 42 33.71 -21.10 22.63
CA ALA A 42 32.63 -20.28 22.11
C ALA A 42 31.63 -21.15 21.34
N VAL A 43 30.42 -21.24 21.88
CA VAL A 43 29.22 -21.59 21.12
C VAL A 43 29.11 -20.56 19.99
N ALA A 44 29.04 -21.05 18.75
CA ALA A 44 28.91 -20.23 17.56
C ALA A 44 27.78 -19.20 17.70
N PRO A 45 27.94 -17.96 17.19
CA PRO A 45 26.86 -17.00 17.16
C PRO A 45 25.70 -17.56 16.31
N PRO A 46 24.43 -17.29 16.67
CA PRO A 46 23.31 -17.65 15.82
C PRO A 46 23.48 -16.91 14.50
N ALA A 47 23.36 -17.66 13.40
CA ALA A 47 23.41 -17.15 12.05
C ALA A 47 22.53 -15.90 11.95
N ALA A 48 23.17 -14.77 11.63
CA ALA A 48 22.48 -13.56 11.26
C ALA A 48 21.40 -13.91 10.24
N ALA A 49 20.18 -13.47 10.51
CA ALA A 49 19.04 -13.57 9.61
C ALA A 49 19.51 -13.26 8.19
N ALA A 50 19.37 -14.25 7.31
CA ALA A 50 19.70 -14.12 5.91
C ALA A 50 18.98 -12.88 5.36
N GLN A 51 19.76 -11.82 5.14
CA GLN A 51 19.35 -10.77 4.22
C GLN A 51 18.97 -11.45 2.91
N PRO A 52 17.89 -11.03 2.22
CA PRO A 52 17.62 -11.52 0.89
C PRO A 52 18.88 -11.28 0.07
N GLN A 53 19.56 -12.37 -0.31
CA GLN A 53 20.69 -12.28 -1.21
C GLN A 53 20.11 -11.76 -2.52
N THR A 54 20.23 -10.45 -2.75
CA THR A 54 20.06 -9.88 -4.08
C THR A 54 21.02 -10.65 -4.96
N SER A 55 20.48 -11.42 -5.89
CA SER A 55 21.22 -12.12 -6.93
C SER A 55 21.96 -11.08 -7.76
N ALA A 56 23.13 -10.65 -7.30
CA ALA A 56 24.07 -9.82 -8.03
C ALA A 56 24.72 -10.72 -9.09
N GLY A 57 24.01 -10.95 -10.19
CA GLY A 57 24.45 -11.81 -11.28
C GLY A 57 23.71 -11.43 -12.55
N ASN A 58 24.36 -10.63 -13.39
CA ASN A 58 23.92 -10.07 -14.69
C ASN A 58 23.05 -8.80 -14.63
N GLU A 59 23.48 -7.79 -13.88
CA GLU A 59 23.07 -6.42 -14.20
C GLU A 59 23.88 -5.95 -15.41
N ASP A 60 23.21 -5.66 -16.53
CA ASP A 60 23.84 -5.11 -17.72
C ASP A 60 24.59 -3.81 -17.36
N PRO A 61 25.92 -3.72 -17.55
CA PRO A 61 26.68 -2.53 -17.19
C PRO A 61 26.20 -1.27 -17.93
N ALA A 62 25.60 -1.42 -19.11
CA ALA A 62 25.01 -0.30 -19.84
C ALA A 62 23.75 0.24 -19.13
N LEU A 63 22.90 -0.66 -18.63
CA LEU A 63 21.74 -0.29 -17.81
C LEU A 63 22.18 0.37 -16.51
N ALA A 64 23.18 -0.20 -15.83
CA ALA A 64 23.73 0.37 -14.59
C ALA A 64 24.29 1.78 -14.82
N ALA A 65 25.03 2.01 -15.91
CA ALA A 65 25.51 3.34 -16.28
C ALA A 65 24.37 4.31 -16.60
N HIS A 66 23.32 3.85 -17.30
CA HIS A 66 22.14 4.65 -17.59
C HIS A 66 21.41 5.09 -16.32
N MET A 67 21.24 4.19 -15.34
CA MET A 67 20.61 4.50 -14.05
C MET A 67 21.38 5.56 -13.24
N GLN A 68 22.68 5.74 -13.51
CA GLN A 68 23.51 6.78 -12.87
C GLN A 68 23.42 8.14 -13.57
N THR A 69 22.81 8.23 -14.76
CA THR A 69 22.67 9.51 -15.46
C THR A 69 21.83 10.50 -14.62
N PRO A 70 22.18 11.81 -14.60
CA PRO A 70 21.39 12.81 -13.90
C PRO A 70 19.93 12.87 -14.37
N GLU A 71 19.69 12.65 -15.66
CA GLU A 71 18.39 12.67 -16.31
C GLU A 71 17.51 11.53 -15.77
N PHE A 72 18.00 10.28 -15.85
CA PHE A 72 17.28 9.12 -15.32
C PHE A 72 16.96 9.27 -13.84
N ARG A 73 17.92 9.74 -13.02
CA ARG A 73 17.70 9.93 -11.58
C ARG A 73 16.64 10.98 -11.27
N ARG A 74 16.52 12.04 -12.09
CA ARG A 74 15.46 13.04 -11.95
C ARG A 74 14.12 12.45 -12.33
N GLU A 75 14.02 11.81 -13.48
CA GLU A 75 12.77 11.17 -13.94
C GLU A 75 12.27 10.11 -12.96
N TYR A 76 13.18 9.26 -12.47
CA TYR A 76 12.88 8.26 -11.47
C TYR A 76 12.35 8.89 -10.18
N ARG A 77 12.99 9.95 -9.67
CA ARG A 77 12.53 10.66 -8.47
C ARG A 77 11.14 11.26 -8.68
N THR A 78 10.92 11.96 -9.80
CA THR A 78 9.60 12.53 -10.13
C THR A 78 8.52 11.45 -10.19
N LYS A 79 8.82 10.29 -10.79
CA LYS A 79 7.88 9.16 -10.86
C LYS A 79 7.62 8.55 -9.47
N GLN A 80 8.64 8.44 -8.62
CA GLN A 80 8.47 7.98 -7.23
C GLN A 80 7.61 8.96 -6.41
N GLU A 81 7.86 10.26 -6.51
CA GLU A 81 7.05 11.30 -5.85
C GLU A 81 5.60 11.25 -6.33
N GLN A 82 5.36 11.08 -7.63
CA GLN A 82 4.02 10.89 -8.17
C GLN A 82 3.33 9.65 -7.57
N LEU A 83 4.01 8.50 -7.55
CA LEU A 83 3.44 7.26 -7.00
C LEU A 83 3.14 7.36 -5.49
N GLN A 84 3.99 8.09 -4.76
CA GLN A 84 3.80 8.38 -3.34
C GLN A 84 2.59 9.29 -3.13
N ASN A 85 2.49 10.39 -3.88
CA ASN A 85 1.34 11.30 -3.83
C ASN A 85 0.04 10.54 -4.14
N GLU A 86 0.04 9.68 -5.16
CA GLU A 86 -1.13 8.86 -5.50
C GLU A 86 -1.48 7.83 -4.41
N ALA A 87 -0.50 7.34 -3.64
CA ALA A 87 -0.75 6.45 -2.52
C ALA A 87 -1.33 7.18 -1.30
N GLU A 88 -1.03 8.47 -1.14
CA GLU A 88 -1.52 9.31 -0.04
C GLU A 88 -2.94 9.85 -0.28
N VAL A 89 -3.33 10.03 -1.54
CA VAL A 89 -4.69 10.50 -1.87
C VAL A 89 -5.72 9.43 -1.52
N GLN A 90 -6.58 9.78 -0.57
CA GLN A 90 -7.74 8.96 -0.20
C GLN A 90 -8.91 9.26 -1.14
N GLU A 91 -8.98 8.54 -2.25
CA GLU A 91 -10.15 8.53 -3.11
C GLU A 91 -11.35 7.88 -2.40
N GLN A 92 -12.55 8.33 -2.77
CA GLN A 92 -13.82 7.81 -2.26
C GLN A 92 -14.67 7.28 -3.41
N ALA A 93 -15.47 6.26 -3.14
CA ALA A 93 -16.42 5.67 -4.07
C ALA A 93 -17.49 4.88 -3.29
N PRO A 94 -18.72 4.77 -3.80
CA PRO A 94 -19.80 4.05 -3.10
C PRO A 94 -19.51 2.58 -2.83
N TRP A 95 -18.62 1.97 -3.64
CA TRP A 95 -18.30 0.55 -3.56
C TRP A 95 -17.15 0.23 -2.61
N LEU A 96 -16.36 1.23 -2.18
CA LEU A 96 -15.27 1.02 -1.22
C LEU A 96 -15.82 0.49 0.11
N GLY A 97 -15.25 -0.61 0.59
CA GLY A 97 -15.66 -1.34 1.79
C GLY A 97 -16.83 -2.30 1.61
N SER A 98 -17.39 -2.42 0.41
CA SER A 98 -18.60 -3.22 0.14
C SER A 98 -18.39 -4.40 -0.81
N THR A 99 -17.23 -4.52 -1.44
CA THR A 99 -17.03 -5.54 -2.49
C THR A 99 -16.70 -6.93 -1.95
N GLY A 100 -16.29 -7.02 -0.68
CA GLY A 100 -15.76 -8.24 -0.06
C GLY A 100 -14.25 -8.43 -0.23
N LEU A 101 -13.58 -7.51 -0.95
CA LEU A 101 -12.13 -7.41 -1.00
C LEU A 101 -11.57 -6.63 0.19
N THR A 102 -10.25 -6.72 0.41
CA THR A 102 -9.56 -5.84 1.35
C THR A 102 -9.52 -4.41 0.82
N GLU A 103 -9.48 -3.42 1.72
CA GLU A 103 -9.37 -2.01 1.33
C GLU A 103 -8.16 -1.75 0.41
N ALA A 104 -7.04 -2.42 0.65
CA ALA A 104 -5.84 -2.30 -0.18
C ALA A 104 -6.09 -2.75 -1.63
N GLN A 105 -6.85 -3.83 -1.83
CA GLN A 105 -7.21 -4.33 -3.16
C GLN A 105 -8.22 -3.41 -3.84
N GLU A 106 -9.22 -2.94 -3.10
CA GLU A 106 -10.21 -2.01 -3.65
C GLU A 106 -9.55 -0.69 -4.10
N ARG A 107 -8.64 -0.15 -3.29
CA ARG A 107 -7.88 1.06 -3.60
C ARG A 107 -6.83 0.85 -4.70
N SER A 108 -6.43 -0.38 -5.01
CA SER A 108 -5.50 -0.64 -6.13
C SER A 108 -6.19 -0.56 -7.48
N VAL A 109 -7.52 -0.79 -7.56
CA VAL A 109 -8.28 -0.79 -8.83
C VAL A 109 -8.14 0.53 -9.62
N PRO A 110 -8.47 1.72 -9.08
CA PRO A 110 -8.36 2.97 -9.84
C PRO A 110 -6.90 3.31 -10.21
N ARG A 111 -5.94 2.93 -9.36
CA ARG A 111 -4.50 3.10 -9.64
C ARG A 111 -4.05 2.24 -10.81
N TYR A 112 -4.50 0.99 -10.84
CA TYR A 112 -4.22 0.07 -11.93
C TYR A 112 -4.77 0.60 -13.25
N VAL A 113 -6.04 1.02 -13.28
CA VAL A 113 -6.66 1.59 -14.49
C VAL A 113 -5.89 2.82 -15.00
N ARG A 114 -5.52 3.75 -14.11
CA ARG A 114 -4.73 4.92 -14.51
C ARG A 114 -3.36 4.53 -15.08
N MET A 115 -2.67 3.58 -14.46
CA MET A 115 -1.38 3.08 -14.94
C MET A 115 -1.48 2.51 -16.36
N GLU A 116 -2.49 1.69 -16.62
CA GLU A 116 -2.75 1.10 -17.94
C GLU A 116 -3.11 2.15 -19.00
N LEU A 117 -3.79 3.23 -18.60
CA LEU A 117 -4.12 4.37 -19.46
C LEU A 117 -2.97 5.38 -19.62
N GLY A 118 -1.82 5.17 -18.95
CA GLY A 118 -0.74 6.15 -18.89
C GLY A 118 -1.12 7.46 -18.19
N GLN A 119 -2.17 7.44 -17.37
CA GLN A 119 -2.68 8.57 -16.61
C GLN A 119 -2.06 8.65 -15.21
N SER A 120 -2.18 9.82 -14.61
CA SER A 120 -1.82 10.13 -13.23
C SER A 120 -2.93 10.94 -12.57
N LEU A 121 -2.94 11.06 -11.24
CA LEU A 121 -3.87 11.99 -10.57
C LEU A 121 -3.69 13.47 -10.97
N SER A 122 -2.55 13.83 -11.56
CA SER A 122 -2.23 15.17 -12.07
C SER A 122 -2.64 15.39 -13.53
N SER A 123 -3.17 14.37 -14.21
CA SER A 123 -3.69 14.49 -15.58
C SER A 123 -4.93 15.40 -15.62
N ALA A 124 -5.30 15.90 -16.80
CA ALA A 124 -6.39 16.88 -16.93
C ALA A 124 -7.77 16.33 -16.51
N ASP A 125 -8.06 15.06 -16.82
CA ASP A 125 -9.28 14.34 -16.41
C ASP A 125 -8.94 12.86 -16.16
N PRO A 126 -8.33 12.53 -15.01
CA PRO A 126 -7.93 11.17 -14.71
C PRO A 126 -9.13 10.33 -14.27
N VAL A 127 -9.07 9.03 -14.53
CA VAL A 127 -10.02 8.07 -13.93
C VAL A 127 -9.83 8.06 -12.41
N ARG A 128 -10.90 8.31 -11.67
CA ARG A 128 -10.98 8.23 -10.20
C ARG A 128 -11.81 7.04 -9.75
N ALA A 129 -11.69 6.65 -8.49
CA ALA A 129 -12.45 5.57 -7.88
C ALA A 129 -13.97 5.73 -8.07
N GLU A 130 -14.48 6.96 -7.91
CA GLU A 130 -15.90 7.29 -8.07
C GLU A 130 -16.41 7.15 -9.52
N ASP A 131 -15.52 7.24 -10.51
CA ASP A 131 -15.89 7.05 -11.92
C ASP A 131 -16.07 5.56 -12.26
N LEU A 132 -15.48 4.66 -11.47
CA LEU A 132 -15.59 3.22 -11.66
C LEU A 132 -16.90 2.71 -11.08
N GLN A 133 -17.64 1.94 -11.87
CA GLN A 133 -18.89 1.33 -11.43
C GLN A 133 -18.64 -0.13 -11.04
N TYR A 134 -18.70 -0.46 -9.75
CA TYR A 134 -18.69 -1.85 -9.31
C TYR A 134 -19.95 -2.58 -9.81
N ILE A 135 -19.75 -3.67 -10.54
CA ILE A 135 -20.83 -4.46 -11.13
C ILE A 135 -21.24 -5.61 -10.22
N GLY A 136 -20.27 -6.18 -9.49
CA GLY A 136 -20.49 -7.34 -8.62
C GLY A 136 -19.32 -8.30 -8.68
N HIS A 137 -19.50 -9.45 -8.04
CA HIS A 137 -18.57 -10.58 -8.12
C HIS A 137 -19.30 -11.85 -8.52
N PHE A 138 -18.62 -12.71 -9.27
CA PHE A 138 -19.21 -13.89 -9.87
C PHE A 138 -18.29 -15.09 -9.67
N ALA A 139 -18.89 -16.24 -9.38
CA ALA A 139 -18.18 -17.50 -9.34
C ALA A 139 -17.89 -18.00 -10.76
N GLU A 140 -16.66 -18.44 -10.99
CA GLU A 140 -16.18 -18.98 -12.25
C GLU A 140 -15.46 -20.29 -11.99
N MET A 141 -15.17 -21.07 -13.04
CA MET A 141 -14.53 -22.38 -12.91
C MET A 141 -13.20 -22.34 -12.15
N ASP A 142 -12.45 -21.25 -12.32
CA ASP A 142 -11.12 -21.02 -11.77
C ASP A 142 -11.12 -20.10 -10.54
N GLY A 143 -12.29 -19.69 -10.02
CA GLY A 143 -12.37 -18.92 -8.78
C GLY A 143 -13.52 -17.91 -8.72
N THR A 144 -13.24 -16.70 -8.25
CA THR A 144 -14.21 -15.60 -8.15
C THR A 144 -13.64 -14.36 -8.81
N VAL A 145 -14.43 -13.69 -9.64
CA VAL A 145 -14.02 -12.46 -10.33
C VAL A 145 -14.90 -11.30 -9.90
N TYR A 146 -14.26 -10.20 -9.50
CA TYR A 146 -14.86 -8.93 -9.08
C TYR A 146 -14.73 -7.96 -10.24
N TYR A 147 -15.84 -7.35 -10.68
CA TYR A 147 -15.87 -6.53 -11.89
C TYR A 147 -16.20 -5.07 -11.57
N TRP A 148 -15.49 -4.16 -12.24
CA TRP A 148 -15.85 -2.76 -12.38
C TRP A 148 -15.91 -2.39 -13.85
N ARG A 149 -16.90 -1.57 -14.21
CA ARG A 149 -16.96 -0.94 -15.52
C ARG A 149 -16.11 0.33 -15.53
N ILE A 150 -15.31 0.46 -16.58
CA ILE A 150 -14.50 1.64 -16.87
C ILE A 150 -15.40 2.69 -17.55
N PRO A 151 -15.32 3.97 -17.16
CA PRO A 151 -16.18 5.02 -17.73
C PRO A 151 -15.78 5.34 -19.17
N ASP A 152 -16.76 5.70 -20.02
CA ASP A 152 -16.51 6.01 -21.43
C ASP A 152 -15.47 7.13 -21.64
N LYS A 153 -15.36 8.08 -20.68
CA LYS A 153 -14.36 9.15 -20.71
C LYS A 153 -12.91 8.62 -20.76
N ALA A 154 -12.67 7.43 -20.22
CA ALA A 154 -11.36 6.78 -20.25
C ALA A 154 -10.93 6.38 -21.67
N HIS A 155 -11.87 6.29 -22.62
CA HIS A 155 -11.63 5.89 -24.01
C HIS A 155 -11.57 7.08 -24.98
N ALA A 156 -11.78 8.31 -24.50
CA ALA A 156 -11.93 9.49 -25.35
C ALA A 156 -10.62 10.00 -25.99
N HIS A 157 -9.47 9.36 -25.73
CA HIS A 157 -8.17 9.77 -26.26
C HIS A 157 -7.83 9.08 -27.59
N GLY A 158 -8.49 9.52 -28.66
CA GLY A 158 -7.95 9.46 -30.03
C GLY A 158 -7.82 8.10 -30.72
N ASP A 159 -7.98 6.98 -30.03
CA ASP A 159 -7.95 5.64 -30.62
C ASP A 159 -9.36 5.15 -30.97
N THR A 160 -9.57 4.83 -32.24
CA THR A 160 -10.85 4.36 -32.81
C THR A 160 -11.28 2.97 -32.31
N HIS A 161 -10.46 2.33 -31.47
CA HIS A 161 -10.77 1.06 -30.84
C HIS A 161 -11.43 1.31 -29.49
N ALA A 162 -12.59 0.71 -29.25
CA ALA A 162 -13.16 0.68 -27.91
C ALA A 162 -12.14 0.02 -26.97
N GLY A 163 -11.55 0.83 -26.09
CA GLY A 163 -10.61 0.35 -25.08
C GLY A 163 -11.28 -0.65 -24.13
N PRO A 164 -10.52 -1.23 -23.21
CA PRO A 164 -11.06 -2.18 -22.23
C PRO A 164 -12.27 -1.63 -21.47
N ALA A 165 -13.42 -2.30 -21.59
CA ALA A 165 -14.65 -1.87 -20.93
C ALA A 165 -14.68 -2.16 -19.43
N TYR A 166 -13.85 -3.10 -18.96
CA TYR A 166 -13.87 -3.57 -17.57
C TYR A 166 -12.46 -3.69 -17.00
N VAL A 167 -12.36 -3.44 -15.70
CA VAL A 167 -11.25 -3.89 -14.85
C VAL A 167 -11.78 -4.95 -13.90
N TYR A 168 -10.98 -5.97 -13.62
CA TYR A 168 -11.40 -7.05 -12.75
C TYR A 168 -10.26 -7.55 -11.86
N ILE A 169 -10.65 -7.99 -10.67
CA ILE A 169 -9.78 -8.74 -9.76
C ILE A 169 -10.27 -10.18 -9.75
N ARG A 170 -9.39 -11.14 -10.05
CA ARG A 170 -9.69 -12.58 -9.93
C ARG A 170 -9.02 -13.13 -8.69
N LYS A 171 -9.81 -13.80 -7.85
CA LYS A 171 -9.34 -14.66 -6.75
C LYS A 171 -9.40 -16.10 -7.23
N ASP A 172 -8.27 -16.77 -7.38
CA ASP A 172 -8.25 -18.17 -7.79
C ASP A 172 -8.66 -19.13 -6.64
N THR A 173 -8.72 -20.43 -6.94
CA THR A 173 -9.06 -21.47 -5.96
C THR A 173 -8.02 -21.64 -4.85
N ALA A 174 -6.77 -21.19 -5.06
CA ALA A 174 -5.73 -21.14 -4.04
C ALA A 174 -5.80 -19.86 -3.18
N GLY A 175 -6.68 -18.93 -3.53
CA GLY A 175 -6.85 -17.65 -2.84
C GLY A 175 -5.88 -16.55 -3.30
N VAL A 176 -5.17 -16.75 -4.41
CA VAL A 176 -4.28 -15.76 -5.02
C VAL A 176 -5.10 -14.75 -5.83
N PHE A 177 -4.74 -13.47 -5.73
CA PHE A 177 -5.43 -12.38 -6.41
C PHE A 177 -4.63 -11.87 -7.60
N TYR A 178 -5.32 -11.66 -8.72
CA TYR A 178 -4.78 -11.11 -9.97
C TYR A 178 -5.63 -9.92 -10.39
N THR A 179 -5.00 -8.83 -10.81
CA THR A 179 -5.71 -7.67 -11.38
C THR A 179 -5.42 -7.62 -12.87
N ASP A 180 -6.45 -7.40 -13.68
CA ASP A 180 -6.37 -7.33 -15.13
C ASP A 180 -7.53 -6.48 -15.66
N TRP A 181 -7.49 -6.11 -16.94
CA TRP A 181 -8.52 -5.31 -17.61
C TRP A 181 -8.76 -5.81 -19.02
N GLY A 182 -9.99 -5.65 -19.52
CA GLY A 182 -10.32 -6.10 -20.86
C GLY A 182 -11.79 -5.92 -21.21
N ASN A 183 -12.17 -6.58 -22.30
CA ASN A 183 -13.55 -6.58 -22.82
C ASN A 183 -14.34 -7.82 -22.39
N ARG A 184 -13.82 -8.55 -21.40
CA ARG A 184 -14.53 -9.67 -20.78
C ARG A 184 -15.78 -9.15 -20.09
N THR A 185 -16.94 -9.64 -20.48
CA THR A 185 -18.20 -9.26 -19.84
C THR A 185 -18.47 -10.09 -18.59
N PRO A 186 -19.04 -9.48 -17.53
CA PRO A 186 -19.52 -10.23 -16.38
C PRO A 186 -20.61 -11.24 -16.80
N PRO A 187 -20.72 -12.41 -16.12
CA PRO A 187 -21.84 -13.32 -16.31
C PRO A 187 -23.18 -12.61 -16.06
N GLY A 188 -24.14 -12.80 -16.96
CA GLY A 188 -25.50 -12.22 -16.88
C GLY A 188 -26.49 -13.07 -16.09
#